data_AF-A0A3D0DMV5-F1
#
_entry.id   AF-A0A3D0DMV5-F1
#
_cell.length_a   1.000
_cell.length_b   1.000
_cell.length_c   1.000
_cell.angle_alpha   90.00
_cell.angle_beta   90.00
_cell.angle_gamma   90.00
#
_symmetry.space_group_name_H-M   'P 1'
#
loop_
_entity.id
_entity.type
_entity.pdbx_description
1 polymer ?
#
loop_
_entity_poly.entity_id
_entity_poly.type
_entity_poly.pdbx_seq_one_letter_code
_entity_poly.pdbx_strand_id
1 'polypeptide(L)'
;MLLVLYMLIINILAFILYGVDKKKAEKDKYRIPESRLILVAVLGGSFGALLGMIVFRHKIRKNKFRITVPLFAVLYLALIIFILYNYFHPVTTDYKYMSTDKEVHKLMYLYMPDVVGTNIESAKNKLSEMGFFNITVEYVKDDKFESGQIVRQSIPPNTTASTEFEIILYVAK
;
A
#
# COMPACT_ATOMS: atom_id res chain seq x y z
N MET A 1 -0.33 -17.68 -0.83
CA MET A 1 -1.23 -18.60 -1.57
C MET A 1 -1.45 -19.93 -0.84
N LEU A 2 -0.39 -20.65 -0.44
CA LEU A 2 -0.49 -21.96 0.25
C LEU A 2 -1.30 -21.92 1.57
N LEU A 3 -1.09 -20.91 2.43
CA LEU A 3 -1.82 -20.77 3.70
C LEU A 3 -3.34 -20.60 3.50
N VAL A 4 -3.74 -19.83 2.49
CA VAL A 4 -5.16 -19.61 2.16
C VAL A 4 -5.81 -20.92 1.70
N LEU A 5 -5.11 -21.69 0.86
CA LEU A 5 -5.58 -22.99 0.41
C LEU A 5 -5.71 -23.98 1.59
N TYR A 6 -4.71 -24.02 2.47
CA TYR A 6 -4.78 -24.82 3.70
C TYR A 6 -5.99 -24.45 4.56
N MET A 7 -6.20 -23.15 4.83
CA MET A 7 -7.33 -22.65 5.60
C MET A 7 -8.68 -23.01 4.96
N LEU A 8 -8.78 -22.94 3.63
CA LEU A 8 -9.99 -23.32 2.91
C LEU A 8 -10.27 -24.82 3.06
N ILE A 9 -9.26 -25.66 2.84
CA ILE A 9 -9.39 -27.12 2.94
C ILE A 9 -9.74 -27.55 4.37
N ILE A 10 -9.04 -27.04 5.39
CA ILE A 10 -9.28 -27.45 6.78
C ILE A 10 -10.69 -27.05 7.26
N ASN A 11 -11.23 -25.92 6.81
CA ASN A 11 -12.59 -25.52 7.13
C ASN A 11 -13.64 -26.37 6.41
N ILE A 12 -13.43 -26.74 5.14
CA ILE A 12 -14.30 -27.69 4.43
C ILE A 12 -14.29 -29.05 5.13
N LEU A 13 -13.10 -29.57 5.48
CA LEU A 13 -12.96 -30.82 6.23
C LEU A 13 -13.67 -30.76 7.58
N ALA A 14 -13.51 -29.67 8.33
CA ALA A 14 -14.21 -29.47 9.61
C ALA A 14 -15.73 -29.52 9.44
N PHE A 15 -16.27 -28.81 8.46
CA PHE A 15 -17.70 -28.80 8.17
C PHE A 15 -18.23 -30.21 7.86
N ILE A 16 -17.53 -30.94 6.98
CA ILE A 16 -17.88 -32.32 6.61
C ILE A 16 -17.84 -33.22 7.84
N LEU A 17 -16.82 -33.13 8.69
CA LEU A 17 -16.70 -33.96 9.88
C LEU A 17 -17.86 -33.77 10.86
N TYR A 18 -18.32 -32.54 11.07
CA TYR A 18 -19.49 -32.26 11.91
C TYR A 18 -20.78 -32.81 11.31
N GLY A 19 -20.93 -32.74 9.98
CA GLY A 19 -22.07 -33.35 9.28
C GLY A 19 -22.06 -34.88 9.33
N VAL A 20 -20.89 -35.50 9.16
CA VAL A 20 -20.71 -36.95 9.28
C VAL A 20 -20.99 -37.41 10.71
N ASP A 21 -20.53 -36.66 11.72
CA ASP A 21 -20.83 -36.99 13.12
C ASP A 21 -22.33 -36.93 13.42
N LYS A 22 -23.06 -35.94 12.87
CA LYS A 22 -24.53 -35.89 12.97
C LYS A 22 -25.17 -37.11 12.30
N LYS A 23 -24.83 -37.41 11.05
CA LYS A 23 -25.38 -38.57 10.33
C LYS A 23 -25.11 -39.90 11.04
N LYS A 24 -23.95 -40.03 11.70
CA LYS A 24 -23.62 -41.21 12.51
C LYS A 24 -24.46 -41.27 13.78
N ALA A 25 -24.72 -40.13 14.42
CA ALA A 25 -25.60 -40.06 15.58
C ALA A 25 -27.06 -40.40 15.24
N GLU A 26 -27.53 -40.06 14.04
CA GLU A 26 -28.88 -40.40 13.55
C GLU A 26 -29.03 -41.88 13.14
N LYS A 27 -27.93 -42.53 12.74
CA LYS A 27 -27.92 -43.93 12.27
C LYS A 27 -27.40 -44.93 13.32
N ASP A 28 -27.29 -44.51 14.57
CA ASP A 28 -26.71 -45.28 15.68
C ASP A 28 -25.35 -45.94 15.37
N LYS A 29 -24.53 -45.26 14.55
CA LYS A 29 -23.18 -45.71 14.22
C LYS A 29 -22.16 -45.15 15.21
N TYR A 30 -20.98 -45.78 15.26
CA TYR A 30 -19.84 -45.29 16.04
C TYR A 30 -19.52 -43.82 15.72
N ARG A 31 -19.69 -42.97 16.74
CA ARG A 31 -19.53 -41.50 16.67
C ARG A 31 -18.06 -41.10 16.57
N ILE A 32 -17.79 -39.91 16.05
CA ILE A 32 -16.43 -39.38 15.98
C ILE A 32 -16.02 -38.91 17.39
N PRO A 33 -14.81 -39.29 17.87
CA PRO A 33 -14.32 -38.81 19.16
C PRO A 33 -14.34 -37.29 19.25
N GLU A 34 -14.86 -36.76 20.35
CA GLU A 34 -15.00 -35.30 20.54
C GLU A 34 -13.66 -34.58 20.45
N SER A 35 -12.59 -35.23 20.91
CA SER A 35 -11.21 -34.73 20.82
C SER A 35 -10.79 -34.44 19.39
N ARG A 36 -11.17 -35.28 18.40
CA ARG A 36 -10.81 -35.06 16.99
C ARG A 36 -11.56 -33.88 16.39
N LEU A 37 -12.84 -33.74 16.70
CA LEU A 37 -13.65 -32.60 16.23
C LEU A 37 -13.10 -31.27 16.78
N ILE A 38 -12.75 -31.25 18.07
CA ILE A 38 -12.12 -30.09 18.69
C ILE A 38 -10.73 -29.84 18.10
N LEU A 39 -9.92 -30.88 17.91
CA LEU A 39 -8.57 -30.75 17.34
C LEU A 39 -8.61 -30.09 15.96
N VAL A 40 -9.52 -30.53 15.08
CA VAL A 40 -9.67 -29.93 13.74
C VAL A 40 -10.09 -28.45 13.83
N ALA A 41 -10.96 -28.10 14.78
CA ALA A 41 -11.31 -26.69 15.01
C ALA A 41 -10.11 -25.88 15.50
N VAL A 42 -9.29 -26.44 16.41
CA VAL A 42 -8.07 -25.80 16.94
C VAL A 42 -7.01 -25.63 15.87
N LEU A 43 -6.87 -26.56 14.92
CA LEU A 43 -5.88 -26.50 13.83
C LEU A 43 -6.22 -25.47 12.72
N GLY A 44 -7.35 -24.77 12.81
CA GLY A 44 -7.76 -23.75 11.83
C GLY A 44 -9.11 -24.01 11.17
N GLY A 45 -9.74 -25.15 11.44
CA GLY A 45 -11.07 -25.50 10.95
C GLY A 45 -12.23 -24.89 11.74
N SER A 46 -11.98 -23.89 12.59
CA SER A 46 -12.96 -23.36 13.54
C SER A 46 -14.18 -22.73 12.87
N PHE A 47 -14.04 -22.06 11.72
CA PHE A 47 -15.18 -21.46 11.00
C PHE A 47 -16.07 -22.53 10.38
N GLY A 48 -15.48 -23.55 9.75
CA GLY A 48 -16.19 -24.70 9.21
C GLY A 48 -16.85 -25.55 10.29
N ALA A 49 -16.19 -25.73 11.43
CA ALA A 49 -16.76 -26.38 12.61
C ALA A 49 -17.96 -25.58 13.16
N LEU A 50 -17.84 -24.26 13.28
CA LEU A 50 -18.91 -23.38 13.77
C LEU A 50 -20.12 -23.40 12.83
N LEU A 51 -19.89 -23.29 11.52
CA LEU A 51 -20.92 -23.46 10.49
C LEU A 51 -21.58 -24.83 10.58
N GLY A 52 -20.78 -25.90 10.73
CA GLY A 52 -21.27 -27.26 10.90
C GLY A 52 -22.17 -27.38 12.13
N MET A 53 -21.77 -26.83 13.28
CA MET A 53 -22.58 -26.81 14.50
C MET A 53 -23.94 -26.13 14.28
N ILE A 54 -23.95 -24.98 13.60
CA ILE A 54 -25.17 -24.20 13.35
C ILE A 54 -26.08 -24.90 12.35
N VAL A 55 -25.55 -25.29 11.18
CA VAL A 55 -26.32 -25.92 10.08
C VAL A 55 -26.88 -27.27 10.51
N PHE A 56 -26.04 -28.11 11.13
CA PHE A 56 -26.47 -29.42 11.58
C PHE A 56 -27.20 -29.36 12.92
N ARG A 57 -27.23 -28.20 13.59
CA ARG A 57 -27.76 -28.04 14.95
C ARG A 57 -27.19 -29.07 15.94
N HIS A 58 -25.94 -29.46 15.71
CA HIS A 58 -25.29 -30.56 16.42
C HIS A 58 -24.26 -30.01 17.40
N LYS A 59 -24.24 -30.57 18.62
CA LYS A 59 -23.33 -30.18 19.72
C LYS A 59 -23.39 -28.70 20.16
N ILE A 60 -24.45 -27.96 19.83
CA ILE A 60 -24.67 -26.57 20.27
C ILE A 60 -24.79 -26.45 21.80
N ARG A 61 -25.40 -27.43 22.47
CA ARG A 61 -25.61 -27.44 23.94
C ARG A 61 -24.44 -27.97 24.75
N LYS A 62 -23.38 -28.47 24.10
CA LYS A 62 -22.22 -29.03 24.80
C LYS A 62 -21.23 -27.92 25.11
N ASN A 63 -21.04 -27.62 26.41
CA ASN A 63 -20.18 -26.51 26.87
C ASN A 63 -18.79 -26.52 26.23
N LYS A 64 -18.16 -27.70 26.12
CA LYS A 64 -16.85 -27.85 25.47
C LYS A 64 -16.84 -27.28 24.04
N PHE A 65 -17.86 -27.59 23.24
CA PHE A 65 -17.97 -27.12 21.85
C PHE A 65 -18.43 -25.67 21.77
N ARG A 66 -19.40 -25.30 22.62
CA ARG A 66 -19.98 -23.95 22.68
C ARG A 66 -18.94 -22.88 23.06
N ILE A 67 -17.94 -23.23 23.85
CA ILE A 67 -16.87 -22.30 24.25
C ILE A 67 -15.68 -22.40 23.30
N THR A 68 -15.15 -23.62 23.10
CA THR A 68 -13.88 -23.80 22.38
C THR A 68 -13.98 -23.39 20.91
N VAL A 69 -15.04 -23.81 20.20
CA VAL A 69 -15.13 -23.56 18.75
C VAL A 69 -15.27 -22.06 18.44
N PRO A 70 -16.17 -21.29 19.09
CA PRO A 70 -16.23 -19.84 18.89
C PRO A 70 -14.96 -19.12 19.36
N LEU A 71 -14.34 -19.54 20.47
CA LEU A 71 -13.10 -18.94 20.97
C LEU A 71 -11.99 -19.00 19.91
N PHE A 72 -11.76 -20.18 19.33
CA PHE A 72 -10.76 -20.32 18.27
C PHE A 72 -11.17 -19.61 16.99
N ALA A 73 -12.47 -19.57 16.64
CA ALA A 73 -12.93 -18.79 15.49
C ALA A 73 -12.62 -17.29 15.65
N VAL A 74 -12.83 -16.71 16.83
CA VAL A 74 -12.47 -15.32 17.13
C VAL A 74 -10.96 -15.13 17.09
N LEU A 75 -10.18 -16.05 17.67
CA LEU A 75 -8.72 -15.99 17.66
C LEU A 75 -8.16 -16.02 16.23
N TYR A 76 -8.66 -16.93 15.38
CA TYR A 76 -8.27 -16.99 13.98
C TYR A 76 -8.74 -15.75 13.20
N LEU A 77 -9.93 -15.23 13.49
CA LEU A 77 -10.40 -13.98 12.88
C LEU A 77 -9.49 -12.80 13.24
N ALA A 78 -9.13 -12.67 14.53
CA ALA A 78 -8.22 -11.64 15.00
C ALA A 78 -6.82 -11.79 14.39
N LEU A 79 -6.32 -13.03 14.25
CA LEU A 79 -5.05 -13.31 13.58
C LEU A 79 -5.11 -12.94 12.10
N ILE A 80 -6.20 -13.26 11.40
CA ILE A 80 -6.39 -12.87 9.99
C ILE A 80 -6.44 -11.36 9.88
N ILE A 81 -7.19 -10.66 10.72
CA ILE A 81 -7.26 -9.20 10.74
C ILE A 81 -5.88 -8.62 11.05
N PHE A 82 -5.12 -9.17 11.99
CA PHE A 82 -3.77 -8.73 12.30
C PHE A 82 -2.83 -8.93 11.11
N ILE A 83 -2.84 -10.10 10.47
CA ILE A 83 -2.03 -10.36 9.27
C ILE A 83 -2.44 -9.43 8.13
N LEU A 84 -3.74 -9.27 7.88
CA LEU A 84 -4.24 -8.34 6.88
C LEU A 84 -3.87 -6.91 7.23
N TYR A 85 -3.96 -6.50 8.49
CA TYR A 85 -3.50 -5.19 8.94
C TYR A 85 -2.01 -5.04 8.60
N ASN A 86 -1.12 -5.93 9.04
CA ASN A 86 0.31 -5.81 8.74
C ASN A 86 0.63 -5.89 7.22
N TYR A 87 -0.10 -6.70 6.46
CA TYR A 87 0.13 -6.91 5.03
C TYR A 87 -0.53 -5.84 4.14
N PHE A 88 -1.62 -5.20 4.60
CA PHE A 88 -2.25 -4.04 3.96
C PHE A 88 -1.81 -2.69 4.57
N HIS A 89 -1.09 -2.68 5.70
CA HIS A 89 -0.31 -1.55 6.21
C HIS A 89 1.17 -1.49 5.75
N PRO A 90 1.53 -1.75 4.48
CA PRO A 90 2.72 -1.16 3.88
C PRO A 90 2.43 0.22 3.22
N VAL A 91 1.28 0.86 3.48
CA VAL A 91 0.96 2.19 2.90
C VAL A 91 0.50 3.26 3.90
N THR A 92 0.20 2.96 5.16
CA THR A 92 -0.27 4.01 6.10
C THR A 92 0.42 4.08 7.47
N THR A 93 1.43 3.26 7.73
CA THR A 93 2.28 3.36 8.94
C THR A 93 3.68 3.93 8.68
N ASP A 94 3.84 4.61 7.54
CA ASP A 94 4.90 5.61 7.29
C ASP A 94 4.32 7.02 7.12
N TYR A 95 3.18 7.31 7.77
CA TYR A 95 2.64 8.68 7.89
C TYR A 95 2.95 9.37 9.22
N LYS A 96 3.93 8.87 9.98
CA LYS A 96 4.71 9.70 10.91
C LYS A 96 6.03 9.00 11.26
N TYR A 97 7.13 9.58 10.79
CA TYR A 97 8.52 9.12 10.83
C TYR A 97 9.01 8.20 9.69
N MET A 98 8.50 8.43 8.48
CA MET A 98 9.39 8.52 7.30
C MET A 98 9.74 10.00 7.08
N SER A 99 10.37 10.59 8.09
CA SER A 99 11.01 11.92 8.08
C SER A 99 12.46 11.83 7.58
N THR A 100 12.81 10.76 6.85
CA THR A 100 14.21 10.54 6.42
C THR A 100 14.34 9.94 5.02
N ASP A 101 13.28 9.92 4.21
CA ASP A 101 13.38 9.61 2.76
C ASP A 101 12.38 10.38 1.88
N LYS A 102 11.73 11.40 2.44
CA LYS A 102 10.96 12.43 1.70
C LYS A 102 11.70 13.76 1.56
N GLU A 103 12.92 13.86 2.09
CA GLU A 103 13.74 15.08 2.03
C GLU A 103 14.74 15.07 0.86
N VAL A 104 15.02 13.93 0.21
CA VAL A 104 16.09 13.91 -0.82
C VAL A 104 15.62 14.45 -2.18
N HIS A 105 14.34 14.38 -2.53
CA HIS A 105 13.76 15.13 -3.67
C HIS A 105 12.50 15.86 -3.21
N LYS A 106 12.62 16.62 -2.11
CA LYS A 106 11.76 17.78 -1.91
C LYS A 106 12.01 18.67 -3.13
N LEU A 107 11.09 18.67 -4.09
CA LEU A 107 11.08 19.62 -5.21
C LEU A 107 11.38 20.99 -4.61
N MET A 108 12.62 21.46 -4.76
CA MET A 108 13.05 22.71 -4.16
C MET A 108 12.45 23.78 -5.07
N TYR A 109 11.23 24.19 -4.75
CA TYR A 109 10.59 25.28 -5.45
C TYR A 109 11.34 26.56 -5.08
N LEU A 110 12.17 27.04 -5.99
CA LEU A 110 12.96 28.24 -5.83
C LEU A 110 12.34 29.38 -6.62
N TYR A 111 12.63 30.60 -6.18
CA TYR A 111 12.17 31.79 -6.86
C TYR A 111 12.96 31.96 -8.16
N MET A 112 12.25 32.02 -9.28
CA MET A 112 12.82 32.18 -10.60
C MET A 112 13.38 33.60 -10.74
N PRO A 113 14.72 33.77 -10.88
CA PRO A 113 15.30 35.09 -11.08
C PRO A 113 14.95 35.61 -12.47
N ASP A 114 14.92 36.94 -12.60
CA ASP A 114 14.89 37.60 -13.90
C ASP A 114 16.29 37.58 -14.54
N VAL A 115 16.40 36.97 -15.72
CA VAL A 115 17.61 36.91 -16.54
C VAL A 115 17.42 37.54 -17.92
N VAL A 116 16.24 38.13 -18.20
CA VAL A 116 15.97 38.78 -19.49
C VAL A 116 16.89 39.99 -19.69
N GLY A 117 17.43 40.15 -20.90
CA GLY A 117 18.39 41.19 -21.26
C GLY A 117 19.84 40.92 -20.84
N THR A 118 20.10 39.85 -20.08
CA THR A 118 21.47 39.46 -19.69
C THR A 118 22.13 38.58 -20.76
N ASN A 119 23.46 38.46 -20.69
CA ASN A 119 24.20 37.53 -21.55
C ASN A 119 24.02 36.08 -21.06
N ILE A 120 24.29 35.12 -21.95
CA ILE A 120 24.09 33.69 -21.69
C ILE A 120 24.88 33.20 -20.47
N GLU A 121 26.13 33.66 -20.32
CA GLU A 121 27.05 33.21 -19.27
C GLU A 121 26.60 33.70 -17.88
N SER A 122 26.28 34.98 -17.76
CA SER A 122 25.76 35.60 -16.54
C SER A 122 24.44 34.99 -16.12
N ALA A 123 23.56 34.65 -17.07
CA ALA A 123 22.29 34.01 -16.77
C ALA A 123 22.48 32.57 -16.26
N LYS A 124 23.35 31.79 -16.89
CA LYS A 124 23.68 30.43 -16.45
C LYS A 124 24.31 30.42 -15.06
N ASN A 125 25.23 31.35 -14.78
CA ASN A 125 25.83 31.48 -13.46
C ASN A 125 24.78 31.82 -12.41
N LYS A 126 23.94 32.83 -12.66
CA LYS A 126 22.87 33.26 -11.75
C LYS A 126 21.84 32.15 -11.48
N LEU A 127 21.46 31.37 -12.50
CA LEU A 127 20.54 30.24 -12.36
C LEU A 127 21.19 29.09 -11.58
N SER A 128 22.47 28.80 -11.84
CA SER A 128 23.23 27.74 -11.14
C SER A 128 23.45 28.08 -9.66
N GLU A 129 23.77 29.34 -9.34
CA GLU A 129 23.85 29.85 -7.96
C GLU A 129 22.51 29.70 -7.22
N MET A 130 21.41 29.91 -7.94
CA MET A 130 20.05 29.73 -7.45
C MET A 130 19.59 28.27 -7.48
N GLY A 131 20.46 27.29 -7.79
CA GLY A 131 20.15 25.86 -7.73
C GLY A 131 19.43 25.28 -8.96
N PHE A 132 19.30 26.03 -10.05
CA PHE A 132 18.76 25.55 -11.31
C PHE A 132 19.90 25.10 -12.23
N PHE A 133 19.97 23.79 -12.50
CA PHE A 133 21.07 23.21 -13.29
C PHE A 133 20.65 22.75 -14.69
N ASN A 134 19.36 22.50 -14.91
CA ASN A 134 18.84 22.01 -16.18
C ASN A 134 18.45 23.18 -17.11
N ILE A 135 19.44 23.73 -17.84
CA ILE A 135 19.27 24.95 -18.65
C ILE A 135 19.61 24.67 -20.12
N THR A 136 18.63 24.91 -20.99
CA THR A 136 18.75 24.79 -22.45
C THR A 136 18.68 26.18 -23.09
N VAL A 137 19.39 26.38 -24.21
CA VAL A 137 19.42 27.65 -24.93
C VAL A 137 18.87 27.47 -26.34
N GLU A 138 17.91 28.29 -26.72
CA GLU A 138 17.35 28.34 -28.06
C GLU A 138 17.56 29.72 -28.68
N TYR A 139 17.99 29.75 -29.94
CA TYR A 139 18.22 31.02 -30.65
C TYR A 139 16.96 31.46 -31.39
N VAL A 140 16.55 32.71 -31.18
CA VAL A 140 15.39 33.34 -31.80
C VAL A 140 15.81 34.61 -32.52
N LYS A 141 15.18 34.87 -33.68
CA LYS A 141 15.35 36.16 -34.36
C LYS A 141 14.59 37.22 -33.57
N ASP A 142 15.30 38.22 -33.09
CA ASP A 142 14.73 39.35 -32.37
C ASP A 142 15.53 40.62 -32.71
N ASP A 143 14.85 41.63 -33.23
CA ASP A 143 15.46 42.89 -33.66
C ASP A 143 15.54 43.92 -32.51
N LYS A 144 15.00 43.61 -31.33
CA LYS A 144 14.95 44.51 -30.18
C LYS A 144 16.10 44.28 -29.19
N PHE A 145 16.64 43.07 -29.14
CA PHE A 145 17.74 42.70 -28.25
C PHE A 145 19.04 42.53 -29.03
N GLU A 146 20.17 42.81 -28.39
CA GLU A 146 21.47 42.59 -29.02
C GLU A 146 21.75 41.08 -29.15
N SER A 147 22.44 40.68 -30.22
CA SER A 147 22.80 39.28 -30.45
C SER A 147 23.56 38.71 -29.24
N GLY A 148 23.09 37.56 -28.73
CA GLY A 148 23.62 36.94 -27.51
C GLY A 148 22.93 37.34 -26.20
N GLN A 149 21.97 38.27 -26.22
CA GLN A 149 21.14 38.58 -25.05
C GLN A 149 19.92 37.68 -24.96
N ILE A 150 19.46 37.42 -23.73
CA ILE A 150 18.24 36.65 -23.47
C ILE A 150 17.02 37.52 -23.75
N VAL A 151 16.21 37.10 -24.70
CA VAL A 151 14.94 37.73 -25.08
C VAL A 151 13.83 37.37 -24.10
N ARG A 152 13.78 36.09 -23.69
CA ARG A 152 12.78 35.57 -22.75
C ARG A 152 13.22 34.24 -22.15
N GLN A 153 12.57 33.84 -21.07
CA GLN A 153 12.75 32.58 -20.36
C GLN A 153 11.45 31.77 -20.39
N SER A 154 11.53 30.44 -20.45
CA SER A 154 10.34 29.55 -20.48
C SER A 154 9.48 29.67 -19.23
N ILE A 155 10.10 29.93 -18.09
CA ILE A 155 9.42 30.14 -16.81
C ILE A 155 9.49 31.63 -16.48
N PRO A 156 8.35 32.34 -16.30
CA PRO A 156 8.35 33.78 -16.06
C PRO A 156 9.18 34.16 -14.82
N PRO A 157 9.84 35.33 -14.84
CA PRO A 157 10.54 35.82 -13.67
C PRO A 157 9.56 36.02 -12.51
N ASN A 158 10.08 35.97 -11.29
CA ASN A 158 9.31 36.21 -10.06
C ASN A 158 8.24 35.15 -9.75
N THR A 159 8.33 33.97 -10.36
CA THR A 159 7.48 32.81 -10.08
C THR A 159 8.26 31.73 -9.33
N THR A 160 7.57 30.72 -8.81
CA THR A 160 8.22 29.57 -8.16
C THR A 160 8.36 28.43 -9.16
N ALA A 161 9.55 27.81 -9.21
CA ALA A 161 9.86 26.73 -10.12
C ALA A 161 10.64 25.63 -9.41
N SER A 162 10.35 24.36 -9.72
CA SER A 162 11.18 23.25 -9.25
C SER A 162 12.54 23.29 -9.94
N THR A 163 13.60 23.04 -9.17
CA THR A 163 14.99 22.91 -9.66
C THR A 163 15.20 21.80 -10.70
N GLU A 164 14.26 20.86 -10.81
CA GLU A 164 14.33 19.75 -11.77
C GLU A 164 13.78 20.10 -13.17
N PHE A 165 12.96 21.15 -13.28
CA PHE A 165 12.40 21.53 -14.58
C PHE A 165 13.47 22.07 -15.51
N GLU A 166 13.34 21.73 -16.79
CA GLU A 166 14.15 22.32 -17.85
C GLU A 166 13.78 23.80 -18.04
N ILE A 167 14.76 24.68 -17.89
CA ILE A 167 14.64 26.11 -18.16
C ILE A 167 15.17 26.38 -19.57
N ILE A 168 14.32 26.86 -20.46
CA ILE A 168 14.72 27.24 -21.81
C ILE A 168 14.93 28.75 -21.84
N LEU A 169 16.15 29.16 -22.20
CA LEU A 169 16.53 30.55 -22.42
C LEU A 169 16.49 30.84 -23.92
N TYR A 170 15.65 31.78 -24.32
CA TYR A 170 15.55 32.20 -25.71
C TYR A 170 16.51 33.39 -25.93
N VAL A 171 17.47 33.23 -26.82
CA VAL A 171 18.59 34.16 -27.04
C VAL A 171 18.47 34.80 -28.41
N ALA A 172 18.66 36.12 -28.48
CA ALA A 172 18.66 36.85 -29.74
C ALA A 172 19.83 36.40 -30.61
N LYS A 173 19.55 36.10 -31.88
CA LYS A 173 20.56 35.75 -32.89
C LYS A 173 20.62 36.78 -34.00
#